data_AF-A0A9K3GPQ1-F1
#
_entry.id   AF-A0A9K3GPQ1-F1
#
_cell.length_a   1.000
_cell.length_b   1.000
_cell.length_c   1.000
_cell.angle_alpha   90.00
_cell.angle_beta   90.00
_cell.angle_gamma   90.00
#
_symmetry.space_group_name_H-M   'P 1'
#
loop_
_entity.id
_entity.type
_entity.pdbx_description
1 polymer ?
#
loop_
_entity_poly.entity_id
_entity_poly.type
_entity_poly.pdbx_seq_one_letter_code
_entity_poly.pdbx_strand_id
1 'polypeptide(L)'
;VWWVFSRLYEQGLVYQGVKVMPFSTGCCTPLSNFEANLNYQEVSDPAVYVTFPLVDEPDTEFVAWTTTPWTLPSNLALCVNKDLDYVKIRDEALGRNLIVGKTRLEALYPPAKKSKKAKKAAAPEAPKYTILKELKGSDLVGIKYEPLFEFFREFADEHILSLTPPPPPPPYFFFFF
;
A
#
# COMPACT_ATOMS: atom_id res chain seq x y z
N VAL A 1 39.37 14.11 11.96
CA VAL A 1 37.95 14.13 11.52
C VAL A 1 37.44 15.55 11.30
N TRP A 2 37.57 16.47 12.26
CA TRP A 2 37.03 17.84 12.14
C TRP A 2 37.54 18.63 10.92
N TRP A 3 38.83 18.54 10.59
CA TRP A 3 39.39 19.17 9.39
C TRP A 3 38.76 18.65 8.07
N VAL A 4 38.44 17.36 7.99
CA VAL A 4 37.80 16.78 6.80
C VAL A 4 36.36 17.27 6.69
N PHE A 5 35.64 17.31 7.81
CA PHE A 5 34.27 17.80 7.84
C PHE A 5 34.17 19.28 7.49
N SER A 6 35.08 20.12 8.00
CA SER A 6 35.10 21.55 7.67
C SER A 6 35.37 21.78 6.19
N ARG A 7 36.24 21.00 5.55
CA ARG A 7 36.46 21.06 4.09
C ARG A 7 35.23 20.70 3.28
N LEU A 8 34.50 19.65 3.66
CA LEU A 8 33.25 19.27 3.00
C LEU A 8 32.15 20.33 3.17
N TYR A 9 32.11 20.97 4.34
CA TYR A 9 31.20 22.07 4.63
C TYR A 9 31.53 23.32 3.81
N GLU A 10 32.81 23.72 3.75
CA GLU A 10 33.30 24.83 2.91
C GLU A 10 32.98 24.62 1.42
N GLN A 11 32.95 23.36 0.96
CA GLN A 11 32.59 22.98 -0.41
C GLN A 11 31.07 22.88 -0.66
N GLY A 12 30.22 23.14 0.35
CA GLY A 12 28.76 23.08 0.22
C GLY A 12 28.20 21.65 0.07
N LEU A 13 28.96 20.61 0.44
CA LEU A 13 28.55 19.21 0.32
C LEU A 13 27.78 18.69 1.55
N VAL A 14 27.73 19.49 2.62
CA VAL A 14 27.01 19.17 3.86
C VAL A 14 25.77 20.03 3.94
N TYR A 15 24.61 19.39 4.12
CA TYR A 15 23.32 20.07 4.24
C TYR A 15 22.48 19.44 5.35
N GLN A 16 21.54 20.22 5.87
CA GLN A 16 20.51 19.75 6.78
C GLN A 16 19.17 19.70 6.04
N GLY A 17 18.46 18.58 6.15
CA GLY A 17 17.16 18.39 5.54
C GLY A 17 16.29 17.43 6.34
N VAL A 18 14.97 17.58 6.22
CA VAL A 18 14.00 16.67 6.80
C VAL A 18 13.64 15.63 5.73
N LYS A 19 13.90 14.35 6.03
CA LYS A 19 13.66 13.24 5.10
C LYS A 19 13.23 12.00 5.87
N VAL A 20 12.42 11.15 5.24
CA VAL A 20 12.14 9.79 5.71
C VAL A 20 13.42 8.95 5.61
N MET A 21 13.88 8.45 6.76
CA MET A 21 15.11 7.68 6.89
C MET A 21 14.85 6.40 7.70
N PRO A 22 15.61 5.32 7.49
CA PRO A 22 15.58 4.17 8.38
C PRO A 22 15.91 4.61 9.82
N PHE A 23 15.08 4.21 10.77
CA PHE A 23 15.19 4.65 12.16
C PHE A 23 15.27 3.44 13.10
N SER A 24 16.26 3.44 14.00
CA SER A 24 16.37 2.41 15.04
C SER A 24 15.66 2.87 16.31
N THR A 25 14.62 2.13 16.71
CA THR A 25 13.89 2.40 17.95
C THR A 25 14.70 2.07 19.21
N GLY A 26 15.66 1.14 19.13
CA GLY A 26 16.51 0.78 20.27
C GLY A 26 17.59 1.83 20.57
N CYS A 27 18.12 2.48 19.53
CA CYS A 27 19.16 3.51 19.66
C CYS A 27 18.61 4.94 19.57
N CYS A 28 17.31 5.10 19.28
CA CYS A 28 16.64 6.39 19.07
C CYS A 28 17.37 7.32 18.07
N THR A 29 17.96 6.75 17.00
CA THR A 29 18.77 7.46 16.02
C THR A 29 18.47 7.00 14.60
N PRO A 30 18.54 7.89 13.59
CA PRO A 30 18.52 7.48 12.20
C PRO A 30 19.76 6.65 11.84
N LEU A 31 19.58 5.72 10.90
CA LEU A 31 20.64 4.88 10.35
C LEU A 31 21.00 5.31 8.93
N SER A 32 22.24 5.04 8.54
CA SER A 32 22.68 5.17 7.16
C SER A 32 22.11 4.04 6.29
N ASN A 33 22.08 4.26 4.96
CA ASN A 33 21.63 3.23 4.02
C ASN A 33 22.51 1.96 4.08
N PHE A 34 23.80 2.10 4.35
CA PHE A 34 24.70 0.96 4.47
C PHE A 34 24.38 0.11 5.72
N GLU A 35 24.13 0.76 6.86
CA GLU A 35 23.78 0.06 8.11
C GLU A 35 22.44 -0.68 8.01
N ALA A 36 21.44 -0.08 7.36
CA ALA A 36 20.13 -0.68 7.18
C ALA A 36 20.17 -2.00 6.39
N ASN A 37 21.09 -2.11 5.41
CA ASN A 37 21.19 -3.30 4.55
C ASN A 37 22.02 -4.44 5.15
N LEU A 38 22.88 -4.18 6.15
CA LEU A 38 23.80 -5.18 6.68
C LEU A 38 23.10 -6.25 7.55
N ASN A 39 21.94 -5.94 8.12
CA ASN A 39 21.25 -6.82 9.07
C ASN A 39 19.81 -7.13 8.62
N TYR A 40 19.66 -7.55 7.37
CA TYR A 40 18.37 -8.04 6.88
C TYR A 40 18.02 -9.37 7.56
N GLN A 41 16.80 -9.46 8.09
CA GLN A 41 16.29 -10.67 8.75
C GLN A 41 14.94 -11.04 8.18
N GLU A 42 14.70 -12.34 8.02
CA GLU A 42 13.40 -12.86 7.63
C GLU A 42 12.47 -12.84 8.84
N VAL A 43 11.40 -12.06 8.74
CA VAL A 43 10.36 -11.92 9.78
C VAL A 43 8.99 -12.25 9.18
N SER A 44 8.11 -12.76 10.04
CA SER A 44 6.73 -13.09 9.65
C SER A 44 5.82 -11.91 9.99
N ASP A 45 5.48 -11.12 8.98
CA ASP A 45 4.58 -9.97 9.12
C ASP A 45 3.12 -10.34 8.76
N PRO A 46 2.13 -9.67 9.35
CA PRO A 46 0.73 -9.84 8.97
C PRO A 46 0.48 -9.25 7.57
N ALA A 47 -0.13 -10.02 6.68
CA ALA A 47 -0.62 -9.54 5.39
C ALA A 47 -2.12 -9.27 5.49
N VAL A 48 -2.53 -8.00 5.43
CA VAL A 48 -3.94 -7.61 5.56
C VAL A 48 -4.44 -6.91 4.30
N TYR A 49 -5.69 -7.19 3.95
CA TYR A 49 -6.44 -6.47 2.93
C TYR A 49 -7.45 -5.55 3.62
N VAL A 50 -7.52 -4.31 3.17
CA VAL A 50 -8.36 -3.26 3.77
C VAL A 50 -9.16 -2.59 2.67
N THR A 51 -10.44 -2.33 2.95
CA THR A 51 -11.34 -1.69 1.99
C THR A 51 -11.54 -0.20 2.30
N PHE A 52 -11.63 0.61 1.26
CA PHE A 52 -11.79 2.07 1.34
C PHE A 52 -13.01 2.47 0.51
N PRO A 53 -14.14 2.82 1.15
CA PRO A 53 -15.38 3.14 0.43
C PRO A 53 -15.24 4.47 -0.32
N LEU A 54 -15.81 4.54 -1.52
CA LEU A 54 -15.81 5.75 -2.34
C LEU A 54 -16.86 6.74 -1.80
N VAL A 55 -16.54 8.04 -1.88
CA VAL A 55 -17.48 9.10 -1.46
C VAL A 55 -18.64 9.24 -2.43
N ASP A 56 -18.38 9.13 -3.74
CA ASP A 56 -19.39 9.32 -4.79
C ASP A 56 -20.25 8.06 -5.02
N GLU A 57 -19.71 6.87 -4.73
CA GLU A 57 -20.40 5.58 -4.88
C GLU A 57 -20.25 4.74 -3.60
N PRO A 58 -21.19 4.82 -2.64
CA PRO A 58 -21.08 4.12 -1.35
C PRO A 58 -21.17 2.58 -1.45
N ASP A 59 -21.62 2.05 -2.59
CA ASP A 59 -21.65 0.60 -2.87
C ASP A 59 -20.33 0.12 -3.52
N THR A 60 -19.36 1.01 -3.74
CA THR A 60 -18.07 0.71 -4.34
C THR A 60 -16.93 1.03 -3.36
N GLU A 61 -15.97 0.12 -3.22
CA GLU A 61 -14.82 0.28 -2.33
C GLU A 61 -13.51 -0.07 -3.07
N PHE A 62 -12.43 0.64 -2.78
CA PHE A 62 -11.08 0.22 -3.17
C PHE A 62 -10.55 -0.82 -2.21
N VAL A 63 -9.76 -1.79 -2.70
CA VAL A 63 -9.11 -2.78 -1.84
C VAL A 63 -7.60 -2.60 -1.89
N ALA A 64 -7.00 -2.20 -0.78
CA ALA A 64 -5.54 -2.14 -0.68
C ALA A 64 -4.98 -3.26 0.20
N TRP A 65 -3.72 -3.61 -0.06
CA TRP A 65 -2.96 -4.58 0.72
C TRP A 65 -1.84 -3.88 1.47
N THR A 66 -1.60 -4.27 2.72
CA THR A 66 -0.45 -3.79 3.50
C THR A 66 0.11 -4.88 4.40
N THR A 67 1.43 -4.85 4.62
CA THR A 67 2.12 -5.65 5.65
C THR A 67 2.33 -4.88 6.96
N THR A 68 2.05 -3.58 6.96
CA THR A 68 2.32 -2.67 8.07
C THR A 68 1.03 -1.98 8.52
N PRO A 69 0.11 -2.69 9.21
CA PRO A 69 -1.20 -2.15 9.58
C PRO A 69 -1.12 -0.90 10.47
N TRP A 70 -0.02 -0.74 11.21
CA TRP A 70 0.24 0.43 12.05
C TRP A 70 0.40 1.74 11.26
N THR A 71 0.58 1.68 9.93
CA THR A 71 0.64 2.87 9.06
C THR A 71 -0.72 3.36 8.61
N LEU A 72 -1.79 2.55 8.76
CA LEU A 72 -3.13 2.88 8.29
C LEU A 72 -3.73 4.14 8.92
N PRO A 73 -3.51 4.45 10.22
CA PRO A 73 -4.01 5.70 10.79
C PRO A 73 -3.44 6.95 10.13
N SER A 74 -2.22 6.89 9.60
CA SER A 74 -1.54 8.00 8.92
C SER A 74 -1.72 7.97 7.40
N ASN A 75 -2.70 7.23 6.89
CA ASN A 75 -3.00 7.19 5.47
C ASN A 75 -3.60 8.53 5.01
N LEU A 76 -3.00 9.13 3.98
CA LEU A 76 -3.42 10.40 3.38
C LEU A 76 -3.85 10.27 1.92
N ALA A 77 -3.45 9.20 1.23
CA ALA A 77 -3.80 8.97 -0.16
C ALA A 77 -3.72 7.49 -0.49
N LEU A 78 -4.41 7.10 -1.56
CA LEU A 78 -4.20 5.83 -2.25
C LEU A 78 -3.47 6.10 -3.55
N CYS A 79 -2.53 5.22 -3.92
CA CYS A 79 -1.77 5.38 -5.16
C CYS A 79 -2.18 4.31 -6.16
N VAL A 80 -2.34 4.71 -7.42
CA VAL A 80 -2.58 3.80 -8.55
C VAL A 80 -1.55 4.01 -9.64
N ASN A 81 -1.31 2.93 -10.38
CA ASN A 81 -0.46 2.98 -11.56
C ASN A 81 -1.30 3.27 -12.80
N LYS A 82 -1.02 4.38 -13.48
CA LYS A 82 -1.72 4.82 -14.70
C LYS A 82 -1.73 3.79 -15.84
N ASP A 83 -0.72 2.93 -15.91
CA ASP A 83 -0.50 2.01 -17.03
C ASP A 83 -1.10 0.62 -16.77
N LEU A 84 -1.51 0.34 -15.52
CA LEU A 84 -2.12 -0.93 -15.14
C LEU A 84 -3.64 -0.93 -15.33
N ASP A 85 -4.17 -2.12 -15.61
CA ASP A 85 -5.60 -2.37 -15.73
C ASP A 85 -6.19 -2.76 -14.36
N TYR A 86 -7.32 -2.14 -14.05
CA TYR A 86 -8.12 -2.37 -12.86
C TYR A 86 -9.48 -2.94 -13.26
N VAL A 87 -10.12 -3.66 -12.35
CA VAL A 87 -11.45 -4.23 -12.57
C VAL A 87 -12.35 -3.91 -11.39
N LYS A 88 -13.56 -3.47 -11.69
CA LYS A 88 -14.67 -3.36 -10.74
C LYS A 88 -15.38 -4.72 -10.72
N ILE A 89 -15.35 -5.38 -9.59
CA ILE A 89 -16.01 -6.67 -9.36
C ILE A 89 -17.19 -6.49 -8.40
N ARG A 90 -18.23 -7.30 -8.55
CA ARG A 90 -19.27 -7.50 -7.54
C ARG A 90 -18.87 -8.71 -6.71
N ASP A 91 -18.63 -8.51 -5.42
CA ASP A 91 -18.46 -9.63 -4.48
C ASP A 91 -19.85 -10.14 -4.07
N GLU A 92 -20.15 -11.42 -4.36
CA GLU A 92 -21.45 -12.01 -4.03
C GLU A 92 -21.61 -12.31 -2.54
N ALA A 93 -20.52 -12.49 -1.79
CA ALA A 93 -20.55 -12.77 -0.35
C ALA A 93 -20.75 -11.50 0.47
N LEU A 94 -20.08 -10.41 0.09
CA LEU A 94 -20.18 -9.11 0.76
C LEU A 94 -21.34 -8.26 0.22
N GLY A 95 -21.80 -8.54 -1.00
CA GLY A 95 -22.85 -7.75 -1.65
C GLY A 95 -22.40 -6.31 -1.94
N ARG A 96 -21.10 -6.09 -2.16
CA ARG A 96 -20.49 -4.77 -2.46
C ARG A 96 -19.65 -4.84 -3.73
N ASN A 97 -19.39 -3.69 -4.34
CA ASN A 97 -18.48 -3.58 -5.47
C ASN A 97 -17.06 -3.29 -4.99
N LEU A 98 -16.08 -4.02 -5.50
CA LEU A 98 -14.67 -3.82 -5.16
C LEU A 98 -13.88 -3.43 -6.40
N ILE A 99 -12.99 -2.44 -6.28
CA ILE A 99 -12.02 -2.09 -7.32
C ILE A 99 -10.67 -2.69 -6.96
N VAL A 100 -10.18 -3.56 -7.84
CA VAL A 100 -8.92 -4.29 -7.66
C VAL A 100 -8.08 -4.27 -8.93
N GLY A 101 -6.75 -4.32 -8.79
CA GLY A 101 -5.86 -4.49 -9.95
C GLY A 101 -6.08 -5.86 -10.60
N LYS A 102 -6.23 -5.91 -11.93
CA LYS A 102 -6.52 -7.14 -12.69
C LYS A 102 -5.51 -8.23 -12.42
N THR A 103 -4.23 -7.87 -12.34
CA THR A 103 -3.10 -8.78 -12.04
C THR A 103 -3.15 -9.38 -10.63
N ARG A 104 -3.83 -8.72 -9.67
CA ARG A 104 -3.88 -9.14 -8.26
C ARG A 104 -5.18 -9.84 -7.88
N LEU A 105 -6.10 -9.99 -8.82
CA LEU A 105 -7.38 -10.62 -8.57
C LEU A 105 -7.22 -12.09 -8.12
N GLU A 106 -6.27 -12.83 -8.69
CA GLU A 106 -5.96 -14.20 -8.29
C GLU A 106 -5.44 -14.32 -6.85
N ALA A 107 -4.82 -13.26 -6.31
CA ALA A 107 -4.34 -13.25 -4.94
C ALA A 107 -5.46 -13.03 -3.92
N LEU A 108 -6.49 -12.26 -4.31
CA LEU A 108 -7.66 -11.98 -3.48
C LEU A 108 -8.71 -13.09 -3.57
N TYR A 109 -8.90 -13.65 -4.77
CA TYR A 109 -9.81 -14.75 -5.07
C TYR A 109 -9.02 -15.94 -5.62
N PRO A 110 -8.26 -16.66 -4.77
CA PRO A 110 -7.49 -17.81 -5.22
C PRO A 110 -8.44 -18.85 -5.83
N PRO A 111 -8.15 -19.37 -7.04
CA PRO A 111 -8.96 -20.41 -7.63
C PRO A 111 -8.97 -21.61 -6.69
N ALA A 112 -10.14 -22.19 -6.45
CA ALA A 112 -10.33 -23.31 -5.53
C ALA A 112 -9.39 -24.46 -5.90
N LYS A 113 -8.20 -24.51 -5.28
CA LYS A 113 -7.30 -25.65 -5.40
C LYS A 113 -7.99 -26.80 -4.67
N LYS A 114 -8.27 -27.88 -5.41
CA LYS A 114 -8.66 -29.18 -4.84
C LYS A 114 -7.50 -29.75 -4.01
N SER A 115 -7.31 -29.26 -2.79
CA SER A 115 -6.35 -29.83 -1.85
C SER A 115 -6.95 -31.07 -1.18
N LYS A 116 -6.63 -32.25 -1.74
CA LYS A 116 -6.61 -33.50 -0.96
C LYS A 116 -5.71 -33.27 0.26
N LYS A 117 -6.27 -33.34 1.47
CA LYS A 117 -5.68 -33.06 2.82
C LYS A 117 -5.66 -31.58 3.25
N ALA A 118 -6.79 -31.11 3.79
CA ALA A 118 -6.79 -30.30 5.00
C ALA A 118 -8.13 -30.54 5.73
N LYS A 119 -8.06 -31.26 6.84
CA LYS A 119 -9.17 -31.54 7.75
C LYS A 119 -9.27 -30.34 8.71
N LYS A 120 -10.47 -29.79 8.86
CA LYS A 120 -10.92 -28.88 9.94
C LYS A 120 -10.29 -27.47 10.02
N ALA A 121 -10.82 -26.57 9.21
CA ALA A 121 -11.38 -25.27 9.62
C ALA A 121 -12.26 -24.82 8.44
N ALA A 122 -13.42 -24.22 8.70
CA ALA A 122 -14.44 -23.92 7.70
C ALA A 122 -13.82 -23.20 6.48
N ALA A 123 -13.73 -23.91 5.35
CA ALA A 123 -13.36 -23.33 4.08
C ALA A 123 -14.50 -22.38 3.68
N PRO A 124 -14.26 -21.07 3.54
CA PRO A 124 -15.26 -20.20 2.92
C PRO A 124 -15.47 -20.71 1.50
N GLU A 125 -16.74 -20.80 1.11
CA GLU A 125 -17.14 -21.20 -0.24
C GLU A 125 -16.34 -20.41 -1.27
N ALA A 126 -15.95 -21.06 -2.37
CA ALA A 126 -15.12 -20.45 -3.40
C ALA A 126 -15.68 -19.05 -3.74
N PRO A 127 -14.89 -17.98 -3.53
CA PRO A 127 -15.45 -16.65 -3.51
C PRO A 127 -15.89 -16.30 -4.94
N LYS A 128 -17.20 -16.17 -5.12
CA LYS A 128 -17.82 -15.84 -6.40
C LYS A 128 -17.80 -14.33 -6.57
N TYR A 129 -17.13 -13.89 -7.62
CA TYR A 129 -17.13 -12.50 -8.03
C TYR A 129 -17.59 -12.41 -9.47
N THR A 130 -18.33 -11.35 -9.79
CA THR A 130 -18.72 -11.02 -11.17
C THR A 130 -17.96 -9.77 -11.60
N ILE A 131 -17.24 -9.83 -12.72
CA ILE A 131 -16.58 -8.66 -13.28
C ILE A 131 -17.64 -7.76 -13.90
N LEU A 132 -17.75 -6.52 -13.41
CA LEU A 132 -18.70 -5.53 -13.89
C LEU A 132 -18.08 -4.65 -14.99
N LYS A 133 -16.86 -4.18 -14.76
CA LYS A 133 -16.19 -3.21 -15.64
C LYS A 133 -14.68 -3.31 -15.54
N GLU A 134 -13.98 -3.16 -16.67
CA GLU A 134 -12.53 -2.92 -16.70
C GLU A 134 -12.27 -1.41 -16.81
N LEU A 135 -11.28 -0.92 -16.05
CA LEU A 135 -10.92 0.48 -15.89
C LEU A 135 -9.41 0.61 -16.05
N LYS A 136 -8.94 1.72 -16.62
CA LYS A 136 -7.50 2.01 -16.63
C LYS A 136 -7.13 2.79 -15.38
N GLY A 137 -5.91 2.60 -14.86
CA GLY A 137 -5.44 3.34 -13.68
C GLY A 137 -5.47 4.85 -13.85
N SER A 138 -5.37 5.37 -15.08
CA SER A 138 -5.55 6.79 -15.39
C SER A 138 -6.92 7.34 -15.02
N ASP A 139 -7.96 6.50 -15.09
CA ASP A 139 -9.35 6.91 -14.91
C ASP A 139 -9.75 6.91 -13.42
N LEU A 140 -8.92 6.29 -12.57
CA LEU A 140 -9.13 6.22 -11.12
C LEU A 140 -8.52 7.40 -10.36
N VAL A 141 -7.67 8.20 -11.04
CA VAL A 141 -7.01 9.37 -10.45
C VAL A 141 -8.06 10.44 -10.15
N GLY A 142 -7.98 11.04 -8.95
CA GLY A 142 -8.92 12.10 -8.56
C GLY A 142 -10.16 11.61 -7.80
N ILE A 143 -10.41 10.31 -7.75
CA ILE A 143 -11.54 9.74 -7.00
C ILE A 143 -11.26 9.89 -5.49
N LYS A 144 -12.27 10.38 -4.76
CA LYS A 144 -12.23 10.54 -3.30
C LYS A 144 -12.75 9.28 -2.60
N TYR A 145 -12.14 8.94 -1.48
CA TYR A 145 -12.55 7.83 -0.61
C TYR A 145 -12.73 8.32 0.83
N GLU A 146 -13.51 7.58 1.61
CA GLU A 146 -13.67 7.86 3.04
C GLU A 146 -12.49 7.28 3.82
N PRO A 147 -11.80 8.10 4.65
CA PRO A 147 -10.69 7.62 5.45
C PRO A 147 -11.16 6.63 6.52
N LEU A 148 -10.34 5.60 6.78
CA LEU A 148 -10.64 4.55 7.77
C LEU A 148 -10.69 5.06 9.22
N PHE A 149 -9.98 6.14 9.50
CA PHE A 149 -9.83 6.71 10.83
C PHE A 149 -10.06 8.21 10.82
N GLU A 150 -10.64 8.74 11.90
CA GLU A 150 -11.02 10.15 12.02
C GLU A 150 -9.85 11.09 12.35
N PHE A 151 -8.66 10.55 12.67
CA PHE A 151 -7.51 11.33 13.15
C PHE A 151 -7.01 12.41 12.19
N PHE A 152 -7.19 12.22 10.88
CA PHE A 152 -6.76 13.15 9.83
C PHE A 152 -7.91 13.61 8.94
N ARG A 153 -9.13 13.69 9.51
CA ARG A 153 -10.31 14.16 8.77
C ARG A 153 -10.17 15.62 8.31
N GLU A 154 -9.33 16.41 8.99
CA GLU A 154 -9.00 17.79 8.62
C GLU A 154 -8.20 17.88 7.30
N PHE A 155 -7.49 16.82 6.92
CA PHE A 155 -6.77 16.73 5.64
C PHE A 155 -7.60 15.99 4.57
N ALA A 156 -8.93 15.95 4.72
CA ALA A 156 -9.78 15.16 3.83
C ALA A 156 -9.77 15.60 2.36
N ASP A 157 -9.40 16.85 2.09
CA ASP A 157 -9.19 17.34 0.72
C ASP A 157 -7.93 16.76 0.06
N GLU A 158 -7.01 16.17 0.83
CA GLU A 158 -5.82 15.48 0.33
C GLU A 158 -6.01 13.97 0.13
N HIS A 159 -7.13 13.39 0.61
CA HIS A 159 -7.51 11.96 0.41
C HIS A 159 -7.98 11.69 -1.01
N ILE A 160 -7.06 11.86 -1.95
CA ILE A 160 -7.28 11.71 -3.38
C ILE A 160 -6.40 10.58 -3.89
N LEU A 161 -6.90 9.83 -4.86
CA LEU A 161 -6.06 8.92 -5.62
C LEU A 161 -4.99 9.68 -6.40
N SER A 162 -3.73 9.42 -6.07
CA SER A 162 -2.57 10.02 -6.72
C SER A 162 -1.81 9.01 -7.58
N LEU A 163 -1.06 9.52 -8.56
CA LEU A 163 -0.20 8.67 -9.39
C LEU A 163 1.06 8.27 -8.61
N THR A 164 1.44 7.01 -8.68
CA THR A 164 2.76 6.60 -8.21
C THR A 164 3.85 7.30 -9.04
N PRO A 165 4.83 7.98 -8.43
CA PRO A 165 6.06 8.31 -9.12
C PRO A 165 6.79 7.00 -9.49
N PRO A 166 7.60 6.97 -10.58
CA PRO A 166 8.33 5.77 -10.96
C PRO A 166 9.21 5.29 -9.80
N PRO A 167 9.21 3.98 -9.48
CA PRO A 167 9.94 3.47 -8.32
C PRO A 167 11.46 3.64 -8.54
N PRO A 168 12.22 4.10 -7.53
CA PRO A 168 13.67 3.91 -7.53
C PRO A 168 13.99 2.40 -7.41
N PRO A 169 15.15 1.94 -7.94
CA PRO A 169 15.55 0.52 -7.87
C PRO A 169 15.69 0.06 -6.40
N PRO A 170 15.32 -1.20 -6.06
CA PRO A 170 14.89 -1.57 -4.71
C PRO A 170 16.07 -1.93 -3.77
N PRO A 171 15.84 -1.95 -2.45
CA PRO A 171 15.28 -3.16 -1.85
C PRO A 171 14.12 -2.90 -0.86
N TYR A 172 13.18 -1.99 -1.15
CA TYR A 172 12.00 -1.82 -0.27
C TYR A 172 10.76 -1.49 -1.10
N PHE A 173 9.88 -2.47 -1.27
CA PHE A 173 8.61 -2.29 -1.97
C PHE A 173 7.49 -2.06 -0.97
N PHE A 174 7.06 -0.81 -0.81
CA PHE A 174 5.66 -0.51 -0.53
C PHE A 174 4.91 -0.69 -1.85
N PHE A 175 4.25 -1.83 -2.04
CA PHE A 175 3.30 -2.02 -3.14
C PHE A 175 1.94 -1.48 -2.70
N PHE A 176 1.58 -0.29 -3.18
CA PHE A 176 0.17 0.04 -3.42
C PHE A 176 -0.07 -0.13 -4.92
N PHE A 177 -0.85 -1.18 -5.23
CA PHE A 177 -1.32 -1.66 -6.54
C PHE A 177 -0.28 -2.04 -7.61
#